data_AF-F2LF77-F1
#
_entry.id   AF-F2LF77-F1
#
_cell.length_a   1.000
_cell.length_b   1.000
_cell.length_c   1.000
_cell.angle_alpha   90.00
_cell.angle_beta   90.00
_cell.angle_gamma   90.00
#
_symmetry.space_group_name_H-M   'P 1'
#
loop_
_entity.id
_entity.type
_entity.pdbx_description
1 polymer ?
#
loop_
_entity_poly.entity_id
_entity_poly.type
_entity_poly.pdbx_seq_one_letter_code
_entity_poly.pdbx_strand_id
1 'polypeptide(L)'
;MSDTSEEMGSLPSPEFRLEPHVGATPPAVQLYLQTFTRSPTNPDAWVSRPPTDWHLLAVIEAHQITSHPVFTNPYTQRYLQPKHGQFHKLVLERDSDTPLPEDEEEAVREISSYWRLFDEPSYGFGFVKNLDPLRYGLAALQHVDTIKLSSTGGPQIDGSILTIPMPLLDQFRRAFERNRRLGRQEVRLANSHLVRNNLLSEMDPERFPRIVASTPSGQLVQVRLDRTRPAPASIRTERTSSMRALRENLPQIAADMPRELFELHSEIERVTLANMIERYESLLLQNLSEARWQRFFEDNLFILSMAFARPVHLLHTQFHAQGSGLDGTGAQVGDFLFAEHGPALAIVEIKKPGTELMLNSPYRNTQVFGPSAELSGAVTQVLYQQSSLRSHWILHGRLPELANSHPDNIRCVVIAGQLPTDETRRRSFEIFRSACKDVDVVTFDELLQKLRLLLSHLNAQHNARNADVPF
;
A
#
# COMPACT_ATOMS: atom_id res chain seq x y z
N MET A 1 12.53 -23.39 70.04
CA MET A 1 11.09 -23.09 70.21
C MET A 1 10.38 -23.63 68.99
N SER A 2 9.27 -24.31 69.19
CA SER A 2 8.58 -25.20 68.23
C SER A 2 8.28 -24.53 66.88
N ASP A 3 9.00 -24.97 65.85
CA ASP A 3 8.76 -24.65 64.45
C ASP A 3 7.48 -25.37 64.02
N THR A 4 6.35 -24.71 64.26
CA THR A 4 5.04 -25.26 63.92
C THR A 4 4.78 -24.79 62.50
N SER A 5 5.10 -25.64 61.52
CA SER A 5 4.78 -25.40 60.12
C SER A 5 3.27 -25.18 59.97
N GLU A 6 2.86 -23.94 59.77
CA GLU A 6 1.45 -23.60 59.57
C GLU A 6 0.97 -24.18 58.22
N GLU A 7 0.05 -25.15 58.27
CA GLU A 7 -0.56 -25.72 57.06
C GLU A 7 -1.64 -24.78 56.54
N MET A 8 -1.45 -24.24 55.33
CA MET A 8 -2.36 -23.24 54.76
C MET A 8 -3.23 -23.83 53.64
N GLY A 9 -4.55 -23.60 53.72
CA GLY A 9 -5.55 -24.08 52.75
C GLY A 9 -5.64 -23.28 51.45
N SER A 10 -5.01 -22.11 51.36
CA SER A 10 -4.81 -21.32 50.13
C SER A 10 -3.46 -20.62 50.18
N LEU A 11 -2.77 -20.49 49.04
CA LEU A 11 -1.45 -19.85 49.02
C LEU A 11 -1.53 -18.36 49.38
N PRO A 12 -0.87 -17.89 50.45
CA PRO A 12 -0.74 -16.47 50.75
C PRO A 12 0.18 -15.79 49.72
N SER A 13 0.16 -14.46 49.69
CA SER A 13 1.21 -13.68 49.00
C SER A 13 2.57 -14.02 49.62
N PRO A 14 3.59 -14.35 48.83
CA PRO A 14 4.91 -14.69 49.36
C PRO A 14 5.53 -13.50 50.10
N GLU A 15 6.17 -13.78 51.22
CA GLU A 15 6.97 -12.82 51.97
C GLU A 15 8.35 -12.62 51.34
N PHE A 16 9.01 -11.54 51.76
CA PHE A 16 10.35 -11.17 51.35
C PHE A 16 11.26 -11.07 52.56
N ARG A 17 12.55 -11.34 52.35
CA ARG A 17 13.58 -11.17 53.37
C ARG A 17 14.78 -10.47 52.74
N LEU A 18 15.26 -9.42 53.37
CA LEU A 18 16.45 -8.68 52.93
C LEU A 18 17.63 -9.03 53.82
N GLU A 19 18.76 -9.39 53.21
CA GLU A 19 20.00 -9.67 53.92
C GLU A 19 21.15 -8.82 53.34
N PRO A 20 22.04 -8.25 54.17
CA PRO A 20 23.24 -7.60 53.67
C PRO A 20 24.17 -8.63 53.03
N HIS A 21 24.71 -8.33 51.85
CA HIS A 21 25.68 -9.21 51.20
C HIS A 21 27.06 -9.05 51.84
N VAL A 22 27.27 -9.76 52.96
CA VAL A 22 28.49 -9.65 53.77
C VAL A 22 29.73 -10.07 52.94
N GLY A 23 30.61 -9.10 52.65
CA GLY A 23 31.84 -9.31 51.87
C GLY A 23 31.80 -8.80 50.43
N ALA A 24 30.67 -8.24 49.97
CA ALA A 24 30.57 -7.61 48.65
C ALA A 24 31.37 -6.31 48.57
N THR A 25 32.14 -6.13 47.51
CA THR A 25 32.75 -4.83 47.15
C THR A 25 32.41 -4.54 45.69
N PRO A 26 31.50 -3.60 45.38
CA PRO A 26 30.82 -2.62 46.25
C PRO A 26 29.75 -3.24 47.18
N PRO A 27 29.28 -2.50 48.21
CA PRO A 27 28.23 -2.95 49.12
C PRO A 27 26.95 -3.29 48.35
N ALA A 28 26.29 -4.38 48.75
CA ALA A 28 25.10 -4.90 48.10
C ALA A 28 24.14 -5.52 49.14
N VAL A 29 22.87 -5.58 48.79
CA VAL A 29 21.83 -6.27 49.58
C VAL A 29 21.13 -7.33 48.73
N GLN A 30 20.75 -8.43 49.36
CA GLN A 30 20.13 -9.59 48.72
C GLN A 30 18.68 -9.71 49.15
N LEU A 31 17.77 -9.67 48.17
CA LEU A 31 16.35 -9.85 48.37
C LEU A 31 15.96 -11.31 48.07
N TYR A 32 15.48 -12.00 49.09
CA TYR A 32 14.99 -13.37 49.00
C TYR A 32 13.47 -13.40 48.95
N LEU A 33 12.92 -14.25 48.09
CA LEU A 33 11.50 -14.51 47.93
C LEU A 33 11.14 -15.83 48.61
N GLN A 34 10.11 -15.81 49.46
CA GLN A 34 9.60 -17.00 50.13
C GLN A 34 9.19 -18.09 49.14
N THR A 35 9.59 -19.33 49.44
CA THR A 35 9.28 -20.51 48.65
C THR A 35 8.49 -21.53 49.48
N PHE A 36 7.73 -22.39 48.81
CA PHE A 36 6.82 -23.34 49.42
C PHE A 36 7.13 -24.77 48.96
N THR A 37 6.76 -25.74 49.79
CA THR A 37 6.78 -27.16 49.44
C THR A 37 5.46 -27.81 49.88
N ARG A 38 5.09 -28.94 49.26
CA ARG A 38 3.90 -29.66 49.70
C ARG A 38 4.10 -30.18 51.13
N SER A 39 3.07 -30.08 51.94
CA SER A 39 3.11 -30.62 53.30
C SER A 39 3.36 -32.14 53.24
N PRO A 40 4.28 -32.68 54.05
CA PRO A 40 4.47 -34.12 54.19
C PRO A 40 3.24 -34.83 54.78
N THR A 41 2.40 -34.10 55.52
CA THR A 41 1.26 -34.63 56.28
C THR A 41 -0.09 -34.42 55.58
N ASN A 42 -0.19 -33.41 54.71
CA ASN A 42 -1.40 -33.12 53.94
C ASN A 42 -1.07 -32.81 52.47
N PRO A 43 -1.38 -33.70 51.52
CA PRO A 43 -1.02 -33.54 50.10
C PRO A 43 -1.57 -32.28 49.42
N ASP A 44 -2.62 -31.69 49.99
CA ASP A 44 -3.34 -30.52 49.49
C ASP A 44 -2.91 -29.21 50.19
N ALA A 45 -2.06 -29.29 51.23
CA ALA A 45 -1.54 -28.13 51.94
C ALA A 45 -0.10 -27.78 51.51
N TRP A 46 0.24 -26.49 51.59
CA TRP A 46 1.57 -25.98 51.33
C TRP A 46 2.19 -25.44 52.62
N VAL A 47 3.49 -25.66 52.77
CA VAL A 47 4.29 -25.20 53.91
C VAL A 47 5.43 -24.33 53.38
N SER A 48 5.68 -23.19 54.04
CA SER A 48 6.85 -22.37 53.73
C SER A 48 8.12 -23.17 53.95
N ARG A 49 9.04 -23.10 52.98
CA ARG A 49 10.39 -23.61 53.19
C ARG A 49 11.11 -22.78 54.27
N PRO A 50 12.10 -23.36 54.95
CA PRO A 50 12.92 -22.61 55.90
C PRO A 50 13.53 -21.39 55.21
N PRO A 51 13.75 -20.27 55.92
CA PRO A 51 14.29 -19.05 55.34
C PRO A 51 15.60 -19.25 54.54
N THR A 52 16.43 -20.22 54.91
CA THR A 52 17.66 -20.59 54.18
C THR A 52 17.42 -21.06 52.74
N ASP A 53 16.22 -21.55 52.44
CA ASP A 53 15.83 -22.13 51.15
C ASP A 53 14.96 -21.18 50.31
N TRP A 54 14.82 -19.93 50.75
CA TRP A 54 14.13 -18.89 49.98
C TRP A 54 14.93 -18.56 48.71
N HIS A 55 14.22 -18.23 47.64
CA HIS A 55 14.84 -18.01 46.33
C HIS A 55 15.47 -16.61 46.28
N LEU A 56 16.74 -16.51 45.87
CA LEU A 56 17.37 -15.22 45.65
C LEU A 56 16.73 -14.54 44.45
N LEU A 57 15.88 -13.55 44.69
CA LEU A 57 15.14 -12.85 43.63
C LEU A 57 15.99 -11.76 43.00
N ALA A 58 16.70 -10.97 43.82
CA ALA A 58 17.53 -9.88 43.34
C ALA A 58 18.72 -9.59 44.26
N VAL A 59 19.81 -9.12 43.66
CA VAL A 59 20.96 -8.51 44.30
C VAL A 59 20.97 -7.05 43.89
N ILE A 60 20.85 -6.14 44.86
CA ILE A 60 20.80 -4.70 44.66
C ILE A 60 22.16 -4.13 45.05
N GLU A 61 22.85 -3.55 44.07
CA GLU A 61 24.13 -2.87 44.21
C GLU A 61 23.96 -1.37 43.96
N ALA A 62 24.99 -0.57 44.24
CA ALA A 62 24.92 0.88 44.05
C ALA A 62 24.51 1.31 42.62
N HIS A 63 25.00 0.63 41.57
CA HIS A 63 24.80 1.03 40.17
C HIS A 63 23.94 0.05 39.34
N GLN A 64 23.52 -1.07 39.91
CA GLN A 64 22.71 -2.05 39.18
C GLN A 64 21.89 -2.95 40.10
N ILE A 65 20.85 -3.55 39.54
CA ILE A 65 20.07 -4.61 40.17
C ILE A 65 20.20 -5.86 39.31
N THR A 66 20.75 -6.93 39.87
CA THR A 66 20.80 -8.24 39.21
C THR A 66 19.68 -9.12 39.75
N SER A 67 18.71 -9.47 38.92
CA SER A 67 17.58 -10.30 39.31
C SER A 67 17.61 -11.69 38.65
N HIS A 68 16.96 -12.64 39.31
CA HIS A 68 16.86 -14.05 38.92
C HIS A 68 15.38 -14.47 38.80
N PRO A 69 14.72 -14.16 37.67
CA PRO A 69 13.28 -14.34 37.55
C PRO A 69 12.86 -15.81 37.50
N VAL A 70 11.90 -16.20 38.34
CA VAL A 70 11.39 -17.59 38.43
C VAL A 70 9.87 -17.65 38.48
N PHE A 71 9.28 -18.80 38.13
CA PHE A 71 7.86 -19.02 38.34
C PHE A 71 7.56 -19.30 39.81
N THR A 72 6.67 -18.50 40.39
CA THR A 72 6.36 -18.55 41.83
C THR A 72 5.14 -19.38 42.18
N ASN A 73 4.37 -19.85 41.19
CA ASN A 73 3.18 -20.69 41.42
C ASN A 73 3.58 -22.15 41.67
N PRO A 74 3.43 -22.67 42.91
CA PRO A 74 3.90 -24.00 43.28
C PRO A 74 3.03 -25.13 42.77
N TYR A 75 1.80 -24.85 42.32
CA TYR A 75 0.95 -25.84 41.66
C TYR A 75 1.42 -26.22 40.24
N THR A 76 2.36 -25.47 39.67
CA THR A 76 2.83 -25.68 38.30
C THR A 76 4.11 -26.50 38.26
N GLN A 77 4.27 -27.35 37.24
CA GLN A 77 5.51 -28.09 37.01
C GLN A 77 6.74 -27.19 36.77
N ARG A 78 6.50 -25.90 36.50
CA ARG A 78 7.54 -24.90 36.25
C ARG A 78 7.96 -24.16 37.52
N TYR A 79 7.44 -24.51 38.69
CA TYR A 79 7.77 -23.84 39.94
C TYR A 79 9.28 -23.77 40.17
N LEU A 80 9.78 -22.58 40.50
CA LEU A 80 11.21 -22.23 40.64
C LEU A 80 12.07 -22.38 39.37
N GLN A 81 11.46 -22.68 38.22
CA GLN A 81 12.18 -22.65 36.95
C GLN A 81 12.32 -21.20 36.43
N PRO A 82 13.39 -20.90 35.67
CA PRO A 82 13.61 -19.58 35.09
C PRO A 82 12.48 -19.11 34.19
N LYS A 83 12.02 -17.86 34.36
CA LYS A 83 10.94 -17.30 33.54
C LYS A 83 11.34 -17.03 32.09
N HIS A 84 12.62 -16.90 31.78
CA HIS A 84 13.09 -16.52 30.44
C HIS A 84 13.86 -17.63 29.72
N GLY A 85 13.65 -18.90 30.09
CA GLY A 85 14.35 -20.01 29.46
C GLY A 85 15.84 -19.94 29.76
N GLN A 86 16.69 -19.83 28.74
CA GLN A 86 18.15 -19.73 28.91
C GLN A 86 18.62 -18.46 29.60
N PHE A 87 17.79 -17.39 29.61
CA PHE A 87 18.14 -16.14 30.27
C PHE A 87 17.81 -16.25 31.76
N HIS A 88 18.82 -16.58 32.56
CA HIS A 88 18.69 -16.79 34.00
C HIS A 88 18.84 -15.51 34.81
N LYS A 89 19.37 -14.45 34.19
CA LYS A 89 19.71 -13.19 34.86
C LYS A 89 19.18 -11.99 34.09
N LEU A 90 18.59 -11.04 34.80
CA LEU A 90 18.29 -9.71 34.28
C LEU A 90 19.08 -8.67 35.07
N VAL A 91 19.84 -7.82 34.38
CA VAL A 91 20.62 -6.74 34.98
C VAL A 91 19.96 -5.41 34.62
N LEU A 92 19.53 -4.65 35.63
CA LEU A 92 18.94 -3.33 35.47
C LEU A 92 19.95 -2.27 35.89
N GLU A 93 20.10 -1.21 35.09
CA GLU A 93 20.85 -0.02 35.52
C GLU A 93 20.11 0.71 36.64
N ARG A 94 20.85 1.07 37.69
CA ARG A 94 20.37 1.81 38.86
C ARG A 94 21.09 3.14 38.94
N ASP A 95 20.41 4.18 39.40
CA ASP A 95 21.02 5.48 39.63
C ASP A 95 21.95 5.44 40.85
N SER A 96 23.22 5.83 40.67
CA SER A 96 24.26 5.78 41.70
C SER A 96 23.96 6.65 42.91
N ASP A 97 23.09 7.65 42.76
CA ASP A 97 22.70 8.57 43.83
C ASP A 97 21.60 7.98 44.74
N THR A 98 21.04 6.82 44.39
CA THR A 98 19.99 6.16 45.18
C THR A 98 20.62 5.33 46.31
N PRO A 99 20.28 5.56 47.59
CA PRO A 99 20.81 4.76 48.70
C PRO A 99 20.34 3.31 48.61
N LEU A 100 21.12 2.35 49.13
CA LEU A 100 20.67 0.95 49.20
C LEU A 100 19.46 0.83 50.14
N PRO A 101 18.48 -0.04 49.84
CA PRO A 101 17.30 -0.19 50.66
C PRO A 101 17.64 -0.76 52.04
N GLU A 102 17.01 -0.20 53.08
CA GLU A 102 17.25 -0.60 54.47
C GLU A 102 16.32 -1.75 54.93
N ASP A 103 15.17 -1.89 54.29
CA ASP A 103 14.15 -2.91 54.60
C ASP A 103 13.59 -3.61 53.35
N GLU A 104 12.84 -4.71 53.57
CA GLU A 104 12.24 -5.50 52.49
C GLU A 104 11.23 -4.72 51.67
N GLU A 105 10.46 -3.83 52.31
CA GLU A 105 9.44 -3.05 51.63
C GLU A 105 10.06 -2.05 50.65
N GLU A 106 11.14 -1.38 51.03
CA GLU A 106 11.89 -0.46 50.20
C GLU A 106 12.51 -1.17 49.00
N ALA A 107 13.13 -2.34 49.23
CA ALA A 107 13.68 -3.17 48.15
C ALA A 107 12.60 -3.62 47.16
N VAL A 108 11.44 -4.06 47.66
CA VAL A 108 10.32 -4.47 46.81
C VAL A 108 9.74 -3.27 46.06
N ARG A 109 9.57 -2.11 46.71
CA ARG A 109 9.08 -0.87 46.06
C ARG A 109 10.01 -0.44 44.92
N GLU A 110 11.32 -0.50 45.13
CA GLU A 110 12.30 -0.12 44.13
C GLU A 110 12.22 -1.04 42.90
N ILE A 111 12.24 -2.36 43.11
CA ILE A 111 12.14 -3.34 42.02
C ILE A 111 10.79 -3.21 41.29
N SER A 112 9.71 -2.96 42.03
CA SER A 112 8.36 -2.79 41.47
C SER A 112 8.21 -1.50 40.66
N SER A 113 9.14 -0.55 40.74
CA SER A 113 9.15 0.64 39.88
C SER A 113 9.21 0.30 38.37
N TYR A 114 9.72 -0.88 38.04
CA TYR A 114 9.82 -1.40 36.66
C TYR A 114 8.56 -2.18 36.19
N TRP A 115 7.43 -2.07 36.91
CA TRP A 115 6.15 -2.78 36.65
C TRP A 115 5.63 -2.71 35.21
N ARG A 116 6.03 -1.69 34.44
CA ARG A 116 5.61 -1.55 33.04
C ARG A 116 6.15 -2.66 32.14
N LEU A 117 7.32 -3.21 32.48
CA LEU A 117 8.02 -4.21 31.68
C LEU A 117 8.10 -5.56 32.39
N PHE A 118 8.06 -5.58 33.72
CA PHE A 118 8.18 -6.77 34.54
C PHE A 118 6.95 -7.00 35.43
N ASP A 119 6.65 -8.27 35.70
CA ASP A 119 5.69 -8.67 36.72
C ASP A 119 6.18 -8.25 38.11
N GLU A 120 5.25 -8.12 39.06
CA GLU A 120 5.57 -7.82 40.47
C GLU A 120 6.60 -8.82 41.05
N PRO A 121 7.46 -8.40 42.00
CA PRO A 121 8.38 -9.29 42.71
C PRO A 121 7.75 -10.56 43.27
N SER A 122 6.50 -10.48 43.77
CA SER A 122 5.76 -11.63 44.32
C SER A 122 5.39 -12.67 43.26
N TYR A 123 5.33 -12.25 42.00
CA TYR A 123 5.18 -13.13 40.84
C TYR A 123 6.51 -13.56 40.25
N GLY A 124 7.66 -13.18 40.83
CA GLY A 124 9.00 -13.62 40.43
C GLY A 124 9.65 -12.76 39.33
N PHE A 125 9.22 -11.51 39.17
CA PHE A 125 9.95 -10.45 38.45
C PHE A 125 10.48 -10.76 37.03
N GLY A 126 9.63 -11.36 36.18
CA GLY A 126 9.97 -11.59 34.76
C GLY A 126 9.18 -10.67 33.84
N PHE A 127 9.52 -10.60 32.55
CA PHE A 127 8.76 -9.84 31.56
C PHE A 127 7.24 -10.09 31.68
N VAL A 128 6.48 -9.00 31.62
CA VAL A 128 5.01 -9.08 31.59
C VAL A 128 4.54 -9.93 30.41
N LYS A 129 3.41 -10.61 30.57
CA LYS A 129 2.80 -11.46 29.52
C LYS A 129 2.62 -10.78 28.15
N ASN A 130 2.56 -9.45 28.11
CA ASN A 130 2.49 -8.70 26.85
C ASN A 130 3.78 -8.81 26.02
N LEU A 131 4.91 -9.08 26.66
CA LEU A 131 6.24 -9.24 26.05
C LEU A 131 6.62 -10.71 25.78
N ASP A 132 5.72 -11.68 26.00
CA ASP A 132 5.96 -13.08 25.63
C ASP A 132 6.49 -13.27 24.19
N PRO A 133 5.98 -12.57 23.16
CA PRO A 133 6.53 -12.69 21.80
C PRO A 133 8.01 -12.31 21.72
N LEU A 134 8.44 -11.29 22.49
CA LEU A 134 9.84 -10.92 22.57
C LEU A 134 10.66 -12.03 23.22
N ARG A 135 10.19 -12.60 24.33
CA ARG A 135 10.85 -13.73 24.99
C ARG A 135 11.07 -14.90 24.03
N TYR A 136 10.07 -15.27 23.24
CA TYR A 136 10.21 -16.34 22.25
C TYR A 136 11.19 -15.98 21.14
N GLY A 137 11.19 -14.72 20.67
CA GLY A 137 12.18 -14.24 19.69
C GLY A 137 13.61 -14.28 20.23
N LEU A 138 13.82 -13.87 21.48
CA LEU A 138 15.15 -13.88 22.12
C LEU A 138 15.68 -15.30 22.33
N ALA A 139 14.82 -16.30 22.48
CA ALA A 139 15.23 -17.70 22.63
C ALA A 139 15.95 -18.27 21.40
N ALA A 140 15.93 -17.57 20.24
CA ALA A 140 16.70 -17.97 19.07
C ALA A 140 18.21 -17.65 19.19
N LEU A 141 18.60 -16.79 20.13
CA LEU A 141 20.00 -16.43 20.35
C LEU A 141 20.74 -17.58 21.02
N GLN A 142 21.95 -17.89 20.55
CA GLN A 142 22.80 -18.94 21.14
C GLN A 142 23.85 -18.32 22.06
N HIS A 143 24.23 -19.05 23.11
CA HIS A 143 25.32 -18.70 24.05
C HIS A 143 25.13 -17.42 24.87
N VAL A 144 23.88 -16.96 25.04
CA VAL A 144 23.55 -15.79 25.88
C VAL A 144 22.64 -16.23 27.03
N ASP A 145 23.00 -15.87 28.26
CA ASP A 145 22.29 -16.27 29.49
C ASP A 145 21.82 -15.07 30.34
N THR A 146 22.22 -13.86 29.98
CA THR A 146 21.99 -12.65 30.75
C THR A 146 21.43 -11.54 29.86
N ILE A 147 20.36 -10.88 30.28
CA ILE A 147 19.81 -9.69 29.63
C ILE A 147 20.15 -8.48 30.49
N LYS A 148 20.92 -7.54 29.95
CA LYS A 148 21.20 -6.25 30.56
C LYS A 148 20.28 -5.19 29.95
N LEU A 149 19.65 -4.37 30.79
CA LEU A 149 18.82 -3.26 30.34
C LEU A 149 19.60 -1.96 30.51
N SER A 150 19.82 -1.26 29.39
CA SER A 150 20.50 0.03 29.39
C SER A 150 19.54 1.20 29.23
N SER A 151 19.92 2.34 29.79
CA SER A 151 19.24 3.63 29.61
C SER A 151 19.48 4.23 28.22
N THR A 152 20.67 4.01 27.65
CA THR A 152 21.11 4.56 26.36
C THR A 152 21.84 3.52 25.51
N GLY A 153 22.10 3.86 24.24
CA GLY A 153 22.78 2.98 23.29
C GLY A 153 21.83 2.15 22.41
N GLY A 154 22.41 1.20 21.67
CA GLY A 154 21.68 0.25 20.82
C GLY A 154 21.74 -1.17 21.37
N PRO A 155 20.91 -2.09 20.85
CA PRO A 155 21.00 -3.50 21.22
C PRO A 155 22.35 -4.07 20.77
N GLN A 156 23.06 -4.74 21.69
CA GLN A 156 24.37 -5.33 21.44
C GLN A 156 24.55 -6.61 22.25
N ILE A 157 25.39 -7.51 21.74
CA ILE A 157 25.75 -8.77 22.42
C ILE A 157 27.24 -8.72 22.70
N ASP A 158 27.62 -8.90 23.96
CA ASP A 158 29.01 -9.02 24.40
C ASP A 158 29.15 -10.30 25.24
N GLY A 159 29.83 -11.30 24.68
CA GLY A 159 29.92 -12.64 25.27
C GLY A 159 28.53 -13.25 25.54
N SER A 160 28.23 -13.50 26.82
CA SER A 160 26.96 -14.07 27.28
C SER A 160 25.89 -13.04 27.67
N ILE A 161 26.16 -11.74 27.44
CA ILE A 161 25.29 -10.64 27.87
C ILE A 161 24.67 -9.95 26.66
N LEU A 162 23.34 -9.98 26.59
CA LEU A 162 22.55 -9.18 25.65
C LEU A 162 22.15 -7.87 26.31
N THR A 163 22.67 -6.75 25.82
CA THR A 163 22.24 -5.41 26.25
C THR A 163 21.08 -4.93 25.38
N ILE A 164 19.97 -4.54 26.00
CA ILE A 164 18.78 -3.99 25.34
C ILE A 164 18.43 -2.63 25.96
N PRO A 165 18.29 -1.57 25.16
CA PRO A 165 17.80 -0.29 25.67
C PRO A 165 16.36 -0.39 26.18
N MET A 166 16.11 0.14 27.38
CA MET A 166 14.77 0.23 27.97
C MET A 166 13.73 0.89 27.04
N PRO A 167 14.04 1.99 26.32
CA PRO A 167 13.09 2.60 25.39
C PRO A 167 12.66 1.66 24.25
N LEU A 168 13.59 0.81 23.77
CA LEU A 168 13.29 -0.16 22.72
C LEU A 168 12.33 -1.24 23.22
N LEU A 169 12.52 -1.70 24.47
CA LEU A 169 11.64 -2.68 25.10
C LEU A 169 10.21 -2.14 25.27
N ASP A 170 10.05 -0.87 25.68
CA ASP A 170 8.73 -0.21 25.75
C ASP A 170 8.11 -0.03 24.36
N GLN A 171 8.90 0.22 23.31
CA GLN A 171 8.41 0.30 21.93
C GLN A 171 7.80 -1.03 21.47
N PHE A 172 8.47 -2.15 21.73
CA PHE A 172 7.94 -3.49 21.45
C PHE A 172 6.65 -3.75 22.23
N ARG A 173 6.62 -3.44 23.54
CA ARG A 173 5.42 -3.58 24.37
C ARG A 173 4.22 -2.84 23.77
N ARG A 174 4.40 -1.56 23.39
CA ARG A 174 3.35 -0.74 22.78
C ARG A 174 2.92 -1.28 21.41
N ALA A 175 3.84 -1.77 20.60
CA ALA A 175 3.54 -2.37 19.30
C ALA A 175 2.69 -3.64 19.46
N PHE A 176 3.06 -4.53 20.39
CA PHE A 176 2.30 -5.75 20.67
C PHE A 176 0.89 -5.45 21.21
N GLU A 177 0.75 -4.44 22.08
CA GLU A 177 -0.56 -4.00 22.57
C GLU A 177 -1.46 -3.46 21.45
N ARG A 178 -0.91 -2.65 20.54
CA ARG A 178 -1.64 -2.16 19.36
C ARG A 178 -2.12 -3.31 18.48
N ASN A 179 -1.23 -4.25 18.16
CA ASN A 179 -1.57 -5.41 17.32
C ASN A 179 -2.64 -6.29 17.98
N ARG A 180 -2.53 -6.52 19.30
CA ARG A 180 -3.52 -7.30 20.05
C ARG A 180 -4.88 -6.58 20.14
N ARG A 181 -4.90 -5.24 20.18
CA ARG A 181 -6.14 -4.46 20.13
C ARG A 181 -6.83 -4.60 18.78
N LEU A 182 -6.07 -4.51 17.69
CA LEU A 182 -6.57 -4.72 16.33
C LEU A 182 -7.15 -6.13 16.17
N GLY A 183 -6.38 -7.17 16.52
CA GLY A 183 -6.85 -8.56 16.44
C GLY A 183 -8.04 -8.88 17.35
N ARG A 184 -8.11 -8.32 18.56
CA ARG A 184 -9.27 -8.53 19.45
C ARG A 184 -10.58 -7.97 18.88
N GLN A 185 -10.51 -6.89 18.12
CA GLN A 185 -11.69 -6.35 17.43
C GLN A 185 -12.16 -7.31 16.33
N GLU A 186 -11.23 -7.85 15.54
CA GLU A 186 -11.53 -8.84 14.49
C GLU A 186 -12.13 -10.13 15.08
N VAL A 187 -11.52 -10.70 16.13
CA VAL A 187 -12.02 -11.91 16.80
C VAL A 187 -13.40 -11.68 17.42
N ARG A 188 -13.64 -10.50 18.02
CA ARG A 188 -14.95 -10.16 18.59
C ARG A 188 -16.03 -10.09 17.51
N LEU A 189 -15.71 -9.47 16.37
CA LEU A 189 -16.61 -9.41 15.23
C LEU A 189 -16.87 -10.81 14.66
N ALA A 190 -15.83 -11.62 14.47
CA ALA A 190 -15.94 -13.00 13.99
C ALA A 190 -16.84 -13.86 14.90
N ASN A 191 -16.63 -13.80 16.21
CA ASN A 191 -17.46 -14.54 17.18
C ASN A 191 -18.91 -14.03 17.19
N SER A 192 -19.12 -12.71 17.09
CA SER A 192 -20.47 -12.13 16.98
C SER A 192 -21.18 -12.60 15.71
N HIS A 193 -20.47 -12.68 14.58
CA HIS A 193 -21.03 -13.20 13.33
C HIS A 193 -21.32 -14.69 13.40
N LEU A 194 -20.47 -15.49 14.06
CA LEU A 194 -20.71 -16.91 14.25
C LEU A 194 -22.02 -17.14 15.02
N VAL A 195 -22.21 -16.41 16.14
CA VAL A 195 -23.46 -16.46 16.92
C VAL A 195 -24.64 -15.98 16.07
N ARG A 196 -24.49 -14.87 15.35
CA ARG A 196 -25.56 -14.33 14.52
C ARG A 196 -25.99 -15.31 13.42
N ASN A 197 -25.04 -15.84 12.65
CA ASN A 197 -25.30 -16.67 11.48
C ASN A 197 -25.82 -18.06 11.83
N ASN A 198 -25.33 -18.64 12.92
CA ASN A 198 -25.65 -20.02 13.29
C ASN A 198 -26.77 -20.12 14.31
N LEU A 199 -27.03 -19.09 15.12
CA LEU A 199 -28.11 -19.11 16.10
C LEU A 199 -29.23 -18.14 15.72
N LEU A 200 -28.92 -16.84 15.59
CA LEU A 200 -29.95 -15.81 15.43
C LEU A 200 -30.65 -15.89 14.06
N SER A 201 -29.91 -16.20 12.99
CA SER A 201 -30.48 -16.38 11.64
C SER A 201 -31.35 -17.62 11.50
N GLU A 202 -31.18 -18.62 12.37
CA GLU A 202 -32.06 -19.80 12.41
C GLU A 202 -33.37 -19.48 13.14
N MET A 203 -33.29 -18.68 14.20
CA MET A 203 -34.45 -18.31 15.03
C MET A 203 -35.35 -17.23 14.39
N ASP A 204 -34.76 -16.21 13.75
CA ASP A 204 -35.50 -15.12 13.12
C ASP A 204 -34.72 -14.63 11.87
N PRO A 205 -34.94 -15.28 10.72
CA PRO A 205 -34.23 -14.97 9.48
C PRO A 205 -34.51 -13.56 8.94
N GLU A 206 -35.69 -13.00 9.20
CA GLU A 206 -36.06 -11.67 8.70
C GLU A 206 -35.35 -10.56 9.47
N ARG A 207 -35.22 -10.71 10.79
CA ARG A 207 -34.54 -9.73 11.64
C ARG A 207 -33.02 -9.92 11.66
N PHE A 208 -32.54 -11.15 11.49
CA PHE A 208 -31.12 -11.49 11.56
C PHE A 208 -30.64 -12.26 10.31
N PRO A 209 -30.56 -11.62 9.13
CA PRO A 209 -30.00 -12.28 7.95
C PRO A 209 -28.53 -12.68 8.13
N ARG A 210 -28.14 -13.78 7.48
CA ARG A 210 -26.78 -14.33 7.53
C ARG A 210 -25.77 -13.38 6.89
N ILE A 211 -24.61 -13.24 7.54
CA ILE A 211 -23.47 -12.44 7.08
C ILE A 211 -22.45 -13.36 6.43
N VAL A 212 -22.18 -13.21 5.14
CA VAL A 212 -21.10 -13.95 4.45
C VAL A 212 -19.82 -13.12 4.52
N ALA A 213 -18.80 -13.62 5.22
CA ALA A 213 -17.46 -13.06 5.17
C ALA A 213 -16.81 -13.45 3.83
N SER A 214 -16.48 -12.45 2.99
CA SER A 214 -15.56 -12.64 1.87
C SER A 214 -14.15 -12.48 2.42
N THR A 215 -13.41 -13.56 2.57
CA THR A 215 -11.99 -13.51 2.95
C THR A 215 -11.14 -13.76 1.71
N PRO A 216 -10.47 -12.74 1.15
CA PRO A 216 -9.21 -12.95 0.46
C PRO A 216 -8.11 -13.06 1.52
N SER A 217 -7.21 -14.04 1.38
CA SER A 217 -6.07 -14.24 2.28
C SER A 217 -5.32 -12.92 2.52
N GLY A 218 -5.22 -12.51 3.79
CA GLY A 218 -4.37 -11.39 4.24
C GLY A 218 -5.10 -10.07 4.54
N GLN A 219 -5.91 -10.08 5.62
CA GLN A 219 -6.51 -8.91 6.30
C GLN A 219 -7.62 -8.10 5.59
N LEU A 220 -8.53 -7.62 6.45
CA LEU A 220 -9.85 -7.01 6.23
C LEU A 220 -10.97 -7.99 5.85
N VAL A 221 -11.58 -8.60 6.87
CA VAL A 221 -12.95 -9.15 6.77
C VAL A 221 -13.90 -7.97 6.60
N GLN A 222 -14.23 -7.63 5.35
CA GLN A 222 -15.33 -6.71 5.07
C GLN A 222 -16.66 -7.45 5.17
N VAL A 223 -17.40 -7.12 6.22
CA VAL A 223 -18.79 -7.50 6.42
C VAL A 223 -19.66 -6.75 5.42
N ARG A 224 -20.31 -7.49 4.52
CA ARG A 224 -21.36 -6.97 3.63
C ARG A 224 -22.72 -7.24 4.28
N LEU A 225 -23.52 -6.19 4.48
CA LEU A 225 -24.96 -6.33 4.70
C LEU A 225 -25.64 -6.28 3.33
N ASP A 226 -26.42 -7.31 3.02
CA ASP A 226 -27.01 -7.57 1.69
C ASP A 226 -28.08 -6.55 1.25
N ARG A 227 -28.32 -5.46 2.00
CA ARG A 227 -29.46 -4.56 1.76
C ARG A 227 -29.18 -3.05 1.75
N THR A 228 -27.95 -2.61 1.97
CA THR A 228 -27.60 -1.19 1.82
C THR A 228 -26.61 -1.01 0.70
N ARG A 229 -27.09 -0.51 -0.47
CA ARG A 229 -26.20 0.04 -1.49
C ARG A 229 -25.31 1.08 -0.79
N PRO A 230 -23.99 0.86 -0.70
CA PRO A 230 -23.13 1.84 -0.05
C PRO A 230 -23.19 3.14 -0.83
N ALA A 231 -23.02 4.28 -0.14
CA ALA A 231 -22.82 5.54 -0.81
C ALA A 231 -21.64 5.39 -1.80
N PRO A 232 -21.75 5.85 -3.06
CA PRO A 232 -20.72 5.65 -4.08
C PRO A 232 -19.31 6.07 -3.63
N ALA A 233 -19.24 7.02 -2.69
CA ALA A 233 -18.01 7.50 -2.08
C ALA A 233 -17.27 6.43 -1.25
N SER A 234 -17.96 5.63 -0.43
CA SER A 234 -17.28 4.63 0.43
C SER A 234 -16.69 3.48 -0.39
N ILE A 235 -17.42 3.02 -1.41
CA ILE A 235 -16.95 2.00 -2.37
C ILE A 235 -15.71 2.50 -3.11
N ARG A 236 -15.69 3.78 -3.49
CA ARG A 236 -14.55 4.38 -4.19
C ARG A 236 -13.32 4.44 -3.28
N THR A 237 -13.48 4.85 -2.03
CA THR A 237 -12.37 4.91 -1.05
C THR A 237 -11.78 3.53 -0.79
N GLU A 238 -12.65 2.52 -0.63
CA GLU A 238 -12.25 1.12 -0.41
C GLU A 238 -11.50 0.54 -1.61
N ARG A 239 -12.03 0.72 -2.83
CA ARG A 239 -11.35 0.32 -4.08
C ARG A 239 -10.00 1.03 -4.24
N THR A 240 -9.93 2.31 -3.89
CA THR A 240 -8.69 3.09 -3.95
C THR A 240 -7.64 2.55 -2.97
N SER A 241 -8.04 2.14 -1.76
CA SER A 241 -7.14 1.54 -0.77
C SER A 241 -6.61 0.17 -1.22
N SER A 242 -7.48 -0.67 -1.81
CA SER A 242 -7.09 -1.98 -2.35
C SER A 242 -6.12 -1.83 -3.53
N MET A 243 -6.40 -0.88 -4.44
CA MET A 243 -5.48 -0.56 -5.54
C MET A 243 -4.13 -0.03 -5.05
N ARG A 244 -4.11 0.71 -3.93
CA ARG A 244 -2.87 1.20 -3.33
C ARG A 244 -2.03 0.05 -2.78
N ALA A 245 -2.64 -0.87 -2.04
CA ALA A 245 -1.96 -2.07 -1.54
C ALA A 245 -1.41 -2.93 -2.69
N LEU A 246 -2.17 -3.10 -3.78
CA LEU A 246 -1.69 -3.81 -4.97
C LEU A 246 -0.47 -3.12 -5.60
N ARG A 247 -0.48 -1.78 -5.70
CA ARG A 247 0.66 -1.01 -6.22
C ARG A 247 1.90 -1.13 -5.34
N GLU A 248 1.74 -1.11 -4.02
CA GLU A 248 2.85 -1.24 -3.07
C GLU A 248 3.51 -2.63 -3.15
N ASN A 249 2.73 -3.68 -3.41
CA ASN A 249 3.23 -5.05 -3.56
C ASN A 249 3.60 -5.45 -5.00
N LEU A 250 3.42 -4.56 -5.98
CA LEU A 250 3.62 -4.86 -7.40
C LEU A 250 5.03 -5.41 -7.73
N PRO A 251 6.14 -4.90 -7.14
CA PRO A 251 7.47 -5.45 -7.41
C PRO A 251 7.64 -6.90 -6.94
N GLN A 252 7.00 -7.27 -5.83
CA GLN A 252 7.02 -8.65 -5.32
C GLN A 252 6.17 -9.56 -6.21
N ILE A 253 4.96 -9.13 -6.57
CA ILE A 253 4.08 -9.88 -7.49
C ILE A 253 4.78 -10.10 -8.85
N ALA A 254 5.50 -9.10 -9.36
CA ALA A 254 6.26 -9.22 -10.60
C ALA A 254 7.40 -10.25 -10.52
N ALA A 255 8.01 -10.43 -9.35
CA ALA A 255 9.07 -11.40 -9.13
C ALA A 255 8.52 -12.82 -8.91
N ASP A 256 7.45 -12.95 -8.13
CA ASP A 256 6.91 -14.24 -7.70
C ASP A 256 5.94 -14.84 -8.74
N MET A 257 5.16 -14.00 -9.41
CA MET A 257 4.04 -14.39 -10.29
C MET A 257 4.01 -13.55 -11.60
N PRO A 258 5.07 -13.58 -12.42
CA PRO A 258 5.17 -12.73 -13.61
C PRO A 258 4.10 -13.03 -14.67
N ARG A 259 3.61 -14.27 -14.76
CA ARG A 259 2.59 -14.67 -15.74
C ARG A 259 1.22 -14.12 -15.36
N GLU A 260 0.83 -14.29 -14.10
CA GLU A 260 -0.45 -13.83 -13.57
C GLU A 260 -0.53 -12.30 -13.57
N LEU A 261 0.59 -11.62 -13.30
CA LEU A 261 0.67 -10.16 -13.46
C LEU A 261 0.45 -9.73 -14.92
N PHE A 262 1.05 -10.45 -15.85
CA PHE A 262 0.88 -10.17 -17.28
C PHE A 262 -0.56 -10.42 -17.75
N GLU A 263 -1.20 -11.48 -17.24
CA GLU A 263 -2.62 -11.76 -17.50
C GLU A 263 -3.52 -10.68 -16.95
N LEU A 264 -3.29 -10.26 -15.70
CA LEU A 264 -4.02 -9.15 -15.08
C LEU A 264 -3.84 -7.85 -15.86
N HIS A 265 -2.62 -7.54 -16.27
CA HIS A 265 -2.33 -6.37 -17.10
C HIS A 265 -3.09 -6.43 -18.43
N SER A 266 -3.04 -7.58 -19.13
CA SER A 266 -3.76 -7.78 -20.39
C SER A 266 -5.28 -7.62 -20.22
N GLU A 267 -5.84 -8.12 -19.12
CA GLU A 267 -7.25 -7.98 -18.80
C GLU A 267 -7.63 -6.52 -18.49
N ILE A 268 -6.79 -5.81 -17.73
CA ILE A 268 -6.97 -4.38 -17.46
C ILE A 268 -6.96 -3.59 -18.78
N GLU A 269 -6.01 -3.86 -19.67
CA GLU A 269 -5.94 -3.19 -20.98
C GLU A 269 -7.21 -3.43 -21.81
N ARG A 270 -7.67 -4.68 -21.88
CA ARG A 270 -8.91 -5.02 -22.61
C ARG A 270 -10.12 -4.28 -22.04
N VAL A 271 -10.32 -4.33 -20.72
CA VAL A 271 -11.48 -3.71 -20.06
C VAL A 271 -11.41 -2.18 -20.16
N THR A 272 -10.24 -1.58 -20.00
CA THR A 272 -10.07 -0.13 -20.14
C THR A 272 -10.31 0.33 -21.58
N LEU A 273 -9.82 -0.40 -22.58
CA LEU A 273 -10.06 -0.12 -23.99
C LEU A 273 -11.55 -0.24 -24.35
N ALA A 274 -12.24 -1.30 -23.87
CA ALA A 274 -13.68 -1.47 -24.10
C ALA A 274 -14.49 -0.30 -23.52
N ASN A 275 -14.25 0.07 -22.27
CA ASN A 275 -14.92 1.21 -21.62
C ASN A 275 -14.62 2.54 -22.34
N MET A 276 -13.40 2.70 -22.86
CA MET A 276 -13.02 3.89 -23.63
C MET A 276 -13.77 3.93 -24.97
N ILE A 277 -13.88 2.81 -25.69
CA ILE A 277 -14.66 2.71 -26.94
C ILE A 277 -16.13 3.09 -26.69
N GLU A 278 -16.76 2.56 -25.63
CA GLU A 278 -18.13 2.93 -25.27
C GLU A 278 -18.25 4.44 -24.98
N ARG A 279 -17.28 5.02 -24.27
CA ARG A 279 -17.24 6.46 -24.02
C ARG A 279 -17.07 7.25 -25.33
N TYR A 280 -16.20 6.81 -26.23
CA TYR A 280 -15.97 7.44 -27.53
C TYR A 280 -17.26 7.44 -28.35
N GLU A 281 -17.94 6.29 -28.45
CA GLU A 281 -19.23 6.14 -29.14
C GLU A 281 -20.30 7.05 -28.52
N SER A 282 -20.39 7.11 -27.19
CA SER A 282 -21.31 8.00 -26.50
C SER A 282 -21.05 9.48 -26.82
N LEU A 283 -19.78 9.89 -26.94
CA LEU A 283 -19.41 11.26 -27.31
C LEU A 283 -19.72 11.55 -28.79
N LEU A 284 -19.58 10.59 -29.70
CA LEU A 284 -19.93 10.76 -31.11
C LEU A 284 -21.42 11.04 -31.33
N LEU A 285 -22.28 10.48 -30.48
CA LEU A 285 -23.73 10.74 -30.51
C LEU A 285 -24.11 12.13 -29.98
N GLN A 286 -23.17 12.82 -29.31
CA GLN A 286 -23.38 14.14 -28.75
C GLN A 286 -22.82 15.22 -29.70
N ASN A 287 -23.56 16.32 -29.88
CA ASN A 287 -23.06 17.47 -30.64
C ASN A 287 -22.13 18.33 -29.77
N LEU A 288 -20.91 17.85 -29.55
CA LEU A 288 -19.93 18.48 -28.66
C LEU A 288 -19.05 19.49 -29.39
N SER A 289 -18.54 20.46 -28.63
CA SER A 289 -17.57 21.44 -29.14
C SER A 289 -16.20 20.82 -29.40
N GLU A 290 -15.43 21.46 -30.28
CA GLU A 290 -14.04 21.11 -30.59
C GLU A 290 -13.17 21.04 -29.33
N ALA A 291 -13.26 22.04 -28.45
CA ALA A 291 -12.54 22.06 -27.17
C ALA A 291 -12.83 20.83 -26.28
N ARG A 292 -14.06 20.29 -26.33
CA ARG A 292 -14.40 19.07 -25.57
C ARG A 292 -13.78 17.82 -26.19
N TRP A 293 -13.65 17.77 -27.52
CA TRP A 293 -12.92 16.72 -28.22
C TRP A 293 -11.41 16.81 -28.00
N GLN A 294 -10.83 18.00 -28.06
CA GLN A 294 -9.42 18.23 -27.72
C GLN A 294 -9.12 17.72 -26.31
N ARG A 295 -9.94 18.09 -25.32
CA ARG A 295 -9.77 17.59 -23.94
C ARG A 295 -9.91 16.07 -23.84
N PHE A 296 -10.84 15.48 -24.60
CA PHE A 296 -10.97 14.03 -24.65
C PHE A 296 -9.70 13.35 -25.19
N PHE A 297 -9.10 13.89 -26.25
CA PHE A 297 -7.86 13.35 -26.81
C PHE A 297 -6.63 13.63 -25.94
N GLU A 298 -6.58 14.77 -25.25
CA GLU A 298 -5.55 15.06 -24.24
C GLU A 298 -5.58 14.04 -23.10
N ASP A 299 -6.77 13.67 -22.62
CA ASP A 299 -6.94 12.61 -21.62
C ASP A 299 -6.61 11.20 -22.17
N ASN A 300 -6.56 11.03 -23.49
CA ASN A 300 -6.43 9.73 -24.18
C ASN A 300 -5.48 9.80 -25.39
N LEU A 301 -4.25 10.30 -25.19
CA LEU A 301 -3.27 10.56 -26.26
C LEU A 301 -2.95 9.36 -27.14
N PHE A 302 -3.08 8.14 -26.62
CA PHE A 302 -2.85 6.93 -27.39
C PHE A 302 -3.80 6.81 -28.60
N ILE A 303 -4.99 7.42 -28.55
CA ILE A 303 -5.91 7.41 -29.69
C ILE A 303 -5.32 8.24 -30.84
N LEU A 304 -4.72 9.39 -30.52
CA LEU A 304 -4.02 10.21 -31.50
C LEU A 304 -2.79 9.51 -32.06
N SER A 305 -2.06 8.73 -31.24
CA SER A 305 -0.90 7.99 -31.73
C SER A 305 -1.26 6.96 -32.81
N MET A 306 -2.50 6.45 -32.82
CA MET A 306 -3.00 5.54 -33.87
C MET A 306 -3.19 6.22 -35.24
N ALA A 307 -3.16 7.55 -35.30
CA ALA A 307 -3.14 8.29 -36.57
C ALA A 307 -1.77 8.16 -37.27
N PHE A 308 -0.72 7.81 -36.54
CA PHE A 308 0.64 7.77 -37.04
C PHE A 308 1.12 6.34 -37.33
N ALA A 309 1.91 6.19 -38.39
CA ALA A 309 2.61 4.93 -38.68
C ALA A 309 3.86 4.72 -37.82
N ARG A 310 4.34 5.76 -37.13
CA ARG A 310 5.54 5.73 -36.28
C ARG A 310 5.18 6.07 -34.84
N PRO A 311 5.94 5.57 -33.84
CA PRO A 311 5.74 5.96 -32.46
C PRO A 311 5.92 7.46 -32.27
N VAL A 312 4.98 8.08 -31.57
CA VAL A 312 4.96 9.51 -31.24
C VAL A 312 4.75 9.71 -29.75
N HIS A 313 5.23 10.85 -29.24
CA HIS A 313 4.90 11.35 -27.90
C HIS A 313 4.52 12.82 -27.98
N LEU A 314 3.62 13.25 -27.10
CA LEU A 314 3.15 14.63 -27.03
C LEU A 314 4.27 15.53 -26.51
N LEU A 315 4.47 16.68 -27.16
CA LEU A 315 5.32 17.76 -26.68
C LEU A 315 4.48 18.86 -26.03
N HIS A 316 3.48 19.37 -26.76
CA HIS A 316 2.64 20.49 -26.30
C HIS A 316 1.20 20.36 -26.74
N THR A 317 0.29 20.78 -25.87
CA THR A 317 -1.08 21.16 -26.23
C THR A 317 -1.14 22.67 -26.45
N GLN A 318 -1.98 23.13 -27.38
CA GLN A 318 -2.13 24.57 -27.70
C GLN A 318 -0.77 25.26 -27.98
N PHE A 319 0.06 24.63 -28.81
CA PHE A 319 1.42 25.12 -29.06
C PHE A 319 1.40 26.38 -29.92
N HIS A 320 2.33 27.29 -29.66
CA HIS A 320 2.48 28.53 -30.41
C HIS A 320 3.48 28.33 -31.56
N ALA A 321 2.98 28.07 -32.77
CA ALA A 321 3.81 28.04 -33.99
C ALA A 321 4.45 29.41 -34.25
N GLN A 322 3.70 30.48 -33.96
CA GLN A 322 4.16 31.88 -33.96
C GLN A 322 3.65 32.55 -32.68
N GLY A 323 4.54 33.29 -32.00
CA GLY A 323 4.18 34.08 -30.81
C GLY A 323 3.33 35.30 -31.16
N SER A 324 2.64 35.86 -30.18
CA SER A 324 1.87 37.09 -30.33
C SER A 324 2.78 38.27 -30.70
N GLY A 325 2.28 39.17 -31.55
CA GLY A 325 2.84 40.49 -31.76
C GLY A 325 2.72 41.37 -30.51
N LEU A 326 3.24 42.60 -30.59
CA LEU A 326 3.27 43.56 -29.46
C LEU A 326 1.86 43.97 -28.97
N ASP A 327 0.85 43.85 -29.82
CA ASP A 327 -0.56 44.11 -29.50
C ASP A 327 -1.32 42.87 -29.01
N GLY A 328 -0.61 41.74 -28.81
CA GLY A 328 -1.20 40.47 -28.40
C GLY A 328 -1.85 39.68 -29.55
N THR A 329 -1.91 40.24 -30.76
CA THR A 329 -2.55 39.60 -31.92
C THR A 329 -1.55 38.81 -32.78
N GLY A 330 -2.05 37.98 -33.70
CA GLY A 330 -1.19 37.26 -34.65
C GLY A 330 -0.51 35.99 -34.13
N ALA A 331 -0.82 35.55 -32.89
CA ALA A 331 -0.40 34.24 -32.44
C ALA A 331 -1.03 33.15 -33.29
N GLN A 332 -0.22 32.20 -33.72
CA GLN A 332 -0.69 30.98 -34.38
C GLN A 332 -0.62 29.84 -33.38
N VAL A 333 -1.77 29.46 -32.87
CA VAL A 333 -1.92 28.37 -31.92
C VAL A 333 -2.43 27.13 -32.67
N GLY A 334 -1.78 26.00 -32.48
CA GLY A 334 -2.25 24.70 -32.98
C GLY A 334 -2.58 23.75 -31.84
N ASP A 335 -3.42 22.76 -32.11
CA ASP A 335 -4.00 21.94 -31.03
C ASP A 335 -2.97 21.05 -30.34
N PHE A 336 -2.23 20.26 -31.10
CA PHE A 336 -1.22 19.34 -30.55
C PHE A 336 0.06 19.32 -31.39
N LEU A 337 1.20 19.33 -30.71
CA LEU A 337 2.52 19.09 -31.28
C LEU A 337 3.10 17.80 -30.70
N PHE A 338 3.51 16.89 -31.57
CA PHE A 338 4.13 15.61 -31.24
C PHE A 338 5.56 15.55 -31.78
N ALA A 339 6.40 14.76 -31.13
CA ALA A 339 7.67 14.29 -31.67
C ALA A 339 7.58 12.78 -31.98
N GLU A 340 8.04 12.40 -33.16
CA GLU A 340 8.28 11.00 -33.49
C GLU A 340 9.53 10.48 -32.77
N HIS A 341 9.69 9.16 -32.71
CA HIS A 341 10.99 8.58 -32.38
C HIS A 341 12.00 8.86 -33.51
N GLY A 342 12.73 9.96 -33.39
CA GLY A 342 13.62 10.51 -34.40
C GLY A 342 13.51 12.04 -34.48
N PRO A 343 14.00 12.68 -35.55
CA PRO A 343 13.98 14.14 -35.66
C PRO A 343 12.65 14.71 -36.16
N ALA A 344 11.69 13.87 -36.53
CA ALA A 344 10.45 14.33 -37.13
C ALA A 344 9.45 14.81 -36.08
N LEU A 345 8.71 15.86 -36.43
CA LEU A 345 7.60 16.40 -35.65
C LEU A 345 6.28 16.08 -36.32
N ALA A 346 5.19 16.19 -35.58
CA ALA A 346 3.85 16.14 -36.14
C ALA A 346 2.92 17.16 -35.48
N ILE A 347 2.14 17.85 -36.30
CA ILE A 347 1.08 18.74 -35.87
C ILE A 347 -0.25 18.02 -36.07
N VAL A 348 -1.09 17.99 -35.05
CA VAL A 348 -2.47 17.50 -35.16
C VAL A 348 -3.42 18.67 -34.94
N GLU A 349 -4.30 18.90 -35.91
CA GLU A 349 -5.40 19.86 -35.85
C GLU A 349 -6.72 19.07 -35.76
N ILE A 350 -7.59 19.41 -34.82
CA ILE A 350 -8.82 18.68 -34.56
C ILE A 350 -10.02 19.58 -34.90
N LYS A 351 -10.94 19.05 -35.70
CA LYS A 351 -12.29 19.59 -35.88
C LYS A 351 -13.31 18.67 -35.24
N LYS A 352 -14.56 19.10 -35.15
CA LYS A 352 -15.63 18.29 -34.56
C LYS A 352 -16.04 17.12 -35.50
N PRO A 353 -16.57 16.01 -34.98
CA PRO A 353 -17.07 14.90 -35.79
C PRO A 353 -18.22 15.29 -36.72
N GLY A 354 -18.97 16.34 -36.38
CA GLY A 354 -20.07 16.87 -37.20
C GLY A 354 -19.62 17.83 -38.32
N THR A 355 -18.32 18.04 -38.51
CA THR A 355 -17.81 18.87 -39.61
C THR A 355 -18.08 18.18 -40.94
N GLU A 356 -18.73 18.90 -41.86
CA GLU A 356 -18.94 18.42 -43.22
C GLU A 356 -17.58 18.31 -43.91
N LEU A 357 -17.28 17.15 -44.52
CA LEU A 357 -16.02 16.95 -45.24
C LEU A 357 -16.09 17.44 -46.68
N MET A 358 -17.26 17.26 -47.30
CA MET A 358 -17.52 17.60 -48.70
C MET A 358 -18.71 18.55 -48.80
N LEU A 359 -18.76 19.36 -49.86
CA LEU A 359 -19.89 20.23 -50.15
C LEU A 359 -21.21 19.43 -50.25
N ASN A 360 -22.31 20.07 -49.86
CA ASN A 360 -23.64 19.47 -49.99
C ASN A 360 -24.15 19.44 -51.44
N SER A 361 -23.68 20.37 -52.26
CA SER A 361 -24.00 20.42 -53.69
C SER A 361 -22.77 20.03 -54.50
N PRO A 362 -22.95 19.35 -55.64
CA PRO A 362 -21.84 19.06 -56.53
C PRO A 362 -21.20 20.34 -57.07
N TYR A 363 -19.90 20.33 -57.29
CA TYR A 363 -19.15 21.52 -57.71
C TYR A 363 -19.46 21.93 -59.17
N ARG A 364 -19.64 20.95 -60.08
CA ARG A 364 -19.95 21.21 -61.50
C ARG A 364 -20.83 20.16 -62.19
N ASN A 365 -20.61 18.87 -61.94
CA ASN A 365 -21.39 17.75 -62.51
C ASN A 365 -22.16 17.03 -61.39
N THR A 366 -22.95 15.99 -61.66
CA THR A 366 -23.67 15.25 -60.60
C THR A 366 -22.78 14.35 -59.73
N GLN A 367 -21.47 14.26 -60.02
CA GLN A 367 -20.58 13.23 -59.46
C GLN A 367 -19.35 13.76 -58.69
N VAL A 368 -19.05 15.06 -58.79
CA VAL A 368 -17.83 15.66 -58.22
C VAL A 368 -18.23 16.65 -57.15
N PHE A 369 -17.83 16.33 -55.93
CA PHE A 369 -18.00 17.19 -54.77
C PHE A 369 -16.66 17.80 -54.40
N GLY A 370 -16.65 19.11 -54.13
CA GLY A 370 -15.47 19.78 -53.58
C GLY A 370 -15.36 19.56 -52.06
N PRO A 371 -14.17 19.71 -51.47
CA PRO A 371 -14.03 19.75 -50.01
C PRO A 371 -14.85 20.90 -49.43
N SER A 372 -15.35 20.73 -48.21
CA SER A 372 -16.04 21.82 -47.51
C SER A 372 -15.06 22.96 -47.18
N ALA A 373 -15.61 24.14 -46.89
CA ALA A 373 -14.80 25.28 -46.44
C ALA A 373 -14.10 24.97 -45.10
N GLU A 374 -14.74 24.22 -44.20
CA GLU A 374 -14.15 23.82 -42.92
C GLU A 374 -12.95 22.87 -43.11
N LEU A 375 -13.10 21.83 -43.95
CA LEU A 375 -12.01 20.89 -44.22
C LEU A 375 -10.84 21.57 -44.94
N SER A 376 -11.15 22.33 -46.00
CA SER A 376 -10.12 23.08 -46.73
C SER A 376 -9.42 24.11 -45.84
N GLY A 377 -10.16 24.74 -44.92
CA GLY A 377 -9.64 25.66 -43.92
C GLY A 377 -8.69 24.97 -42.95
N ALA A 378 -9.07 23.82 -42.40
CA ALA A 378 -8.24 23.04 -41.48
C ALA A 378 -6.93 22.55 -42.11
N VAL A 379 -6.99 22.06 -43.36
CA VAL A 379 -5.79 21.67 -44.13
C VAL A 379 -4.87 22.89 -44.36
N THR A 380 -5.43 24.05 -44.71
CA THR A 380 -4.64 25.27 -44.90
C THR A 380 -4.03 25.76 -43.58
N GLN A 381 -4.79 25.66 -42.50
CA GLN A 381 -4.37 26.09 -41.16
C GLN A 381 -3.18 25.27 -40.66
N VAL A 382 -3.22 23.94 -40.78
CA VAL A 382 -2.14 23.08 -40.31
C VAL A 382 -0.85 23.27 -41.13
N LEU A 383 -0.97 23.47 -42.46
CA LEU A 383 0.16 23.80 -43.33
C LEU A 383 0.76 25.17 -43.00
N TYR A 384 -0.08 26.13 -42.63
CA TYR A 384 0.37 27.45 -42.21
C TYR A 384 1.11 27.38 -40.85
N GLN A 385 0.58 26.62 -39.89
CA GLN A 385 1.26 26.33 -38.62
C GLN A 385 2.62 25.64 -38.84
N GLN A 386 2.68 24.64 -39.73
CA GLN A 386 3.90 23.94 -40.13
C GLN A 386 4.96 24.91 -40.68
N SER A 387 4.57 25.76 -41.65
CA SER A 387 5.44 26.77 -42.24
C SER A 387 5.94 27.78 -41.20
N SER A 388 5.06 28.21 -40.29
CA SER A 388 5.39 29.13 -39.21
C SER A 388 6.37 28.52 -38.22
N LEU A 389 6.14 27.28 -37.78
CA LEU A 389 7.04 26.58 -36.87
C LEU A 389 8.44 26.41 -37.48
N ARG A 390 8.50 26.08 -38.78
CA ARG A 390 9.75 25.97 -39.53
C ARG A 390 10.49 27.30 -39.65
N SER A 391 9.77 28.38 -39.96
CA SER A 391 10.36 29.71 -40.12
C SER A 391 10.88 30.28 -38.80
N HIS A 392 10.25 29.95 -37.68
CA HIS A 392 10.62 30.42 -36.35
C HIS A 392 11.43 29.39 -35.55
N TRP A 393 12.01 28.38 -36.22
CA TRP A 393 12.68 27.27 -35.53
C TRP A 393 13.83 27.70 -34.62
N ILE A 394 14.58 28.76 -34.96
CA ILE A 394 15.69 29.26 -34.14
C ILE A 394 15.22 29.65 -32.72
N LEU A 395 13.96 30.10 -32.58
CA LEU A 395 13.36 30.43 -31.29
C LEU A 395 12.98 29.16 -30.52
N HIS A 396 12.38 28.18 -31.22
CA HIS A 396 11.83 26.97 -30.62
C HIS A 396 12.86 25.87 -30.36
N GLY A 397 13.80 25.65 -31.29
CA GLY A 397 14.81 24.59 -31.21
C GLY A 397 15.84 24.74 -30.09
N ARG A 398 15.77 25.83 -29.32
CA ARG A 398 16.55 26.02 -28.08
C ARG A 398 15.90 25.35 -26.88
N LEU A 399 14.64 24.93 -26.98
CA LEU A 399 13.93 24.23 -25.93
C LEU A 399 14.50 22.80 -25.78
N PRO A 400 14.79 22.34 -24.54
CA PRO A 400 15.38 21.01 -24.32
C PRO A 400 14.57 19.85 -24.92
N GLU A 401 13.25 19.97 -24.93
CA GLU A 401 12.33 18.96 -25.47
C GLU A 401 12.39 18.83 -27.01
N LEU A 402 12.86 19.87 -27.70
CA LEU A 402 13.03 19.90 -29.15
C LEU A 402 14.49 19.68 -29.59
N ALA A 403 15.41 19.42 -28.66
CA ALA A 403 16.84 19.34 -28.95
C ALA A 403 17.21 18.26 -30.00
N ASN A 404 16.42 17.19 -30.08
CA ASN A 404 16.61 16.10 -31.05
C ASN A 404 15.67 16.19 -32.26
N SER A 405 14.87 17.25 -32.37
CA SER A 405 13.90 17.46 -33.46
C SER A 405 14.47 18.37 -34.54
N HIS A 406 13.95 18.26 -35.76
CA HIS A 406 14.32 19.09 -36.90
C HIS A 406 13.08 19.62 -37.64
N PRO A 407 13.05 20.90 -38.04
CA PRO A 407 11.87 21.50 -38.66
C PRO A 407 11.67 21.07 -40.12
N ASP A 408 12.61 20.32 -40.70
CA ASP A 408 12.52 19.87 -42.10
C ASP A 408 11.50 18.75 -42.30
N ASN A 409 11.12 18.05 -41.25
CA ASN A 409 10.16 16.97 -41.33
C ASN A 409 9.09 17.14 -40.26
N ILE A 410 8.09 17.97 -40.57
CA ILE A 410 6.91 18.18 -39.74
C ILE A 410 5.73 17.58 -40.50
N ARG A 411 5.13 16.50 -40.01
CA ARG A 411 3.91 15.94 -40.58
C ARG A 411 2.70 16.72 -40.09
N CYS A 412 1.65 16.77 -40.90
CA CYS A 412 0.40 17.39 -40.51
C CYS A 412 -0.71 16.34 -40.53
N VAL A 413 -1.54 16.32 -39.48
CA VAL A 413 -2.72 15.46 -39.39
C VAL A 413 -3.92 16.35 -39.10
N VAL A 414 -4.99 16.18 -39.88
CA VAL A 414 -6.29 16.79 -39.63
C VAL A 414 -7.26 15.69 -39.23
N ILE A 415 -7.82 15.79 -38.03
CA ILE A 415 -8.89 14.92 -37.56
C ILE A 415 -10.21 15.65 -37.70
N ALA A 416 -11.06 15.26 -38.65
CA ALA A 416 -12.29 15.97 -38.94
C ALA A 416 -13.41 15.04 -39.43
N GLY A 417 -14.65 15.37 -39.05
CA GLY A 417 -15.84 14.77 -39.64
C GLY A 417 -15.99 13.26 -39.40
N GLN A 418 -16.94 12.68 -40.12
CA GLN A 418 -17.12 11.24 -40.28
C GLN A 418 -17.13 10.90 -41.78
N LEU A 419 -16.74 9.66 -42.13
CA LEU A 419 -16.77 9.23 -43.54
C LEU A 419 -18.16 9.48 -44.14
N PRO A 420 -18.23 10.10 -45.34
CA PRO A 420 -19.52 10.30 -46.00
C PRO A 420 -20.24 8.96 -46.21
N THR A 421 -21.53 8.92 -45.93
CA THR A 421 -22.37 7.73 -46.16
C THR A 421 -22.69 7.54 -47.63
N ASP A 422 -22.85 8.64 -48.37
CA ASP A 422 -23.00 8.66 -49.83
C ASP A 422 -21.69 8.28 -50.54
N GLU A 423 -21.78 7.31 -51.45
CA GLU A 423 -20.62 6.74 -52.15
C GLU A 423 -19.91 7.75 -53.04
N THR A 424 -20.65 8.68 -53.66
CA THR A 424 -20.09 9.67 -54.58
C THR A 424 -19.28 10.73 -53.82
N ARG A 425 -19.82 11.20 -52.69
CA ARG A 425 -19.11 12.09 -51.76
C ARG A 425 -17.91 11.39 -51.12
N ARG A 426 -18.06 10.12 -50.70
CA ARG A 426 -16.96 9.32 -50.15
C ARG A 426 -15.83 9.20 -51.16
N ARG A 427 -16.14 8.85 -52.42
CA ARG A 427 -15.13 8.78 -53.49
C ARG A 427 -14.43 10.13 -53.70
N SER A 428 -15.17 11.24 -53.69
CA SER A 428 -14.58 12.57 -53.83
C SER A 428 -13.67 12.92 -52.63
N PHE A 429 -14.06 12.54 -51.41
CA PHE A 429 -13.25 12.69 -50.20
C PHE A 429 -11.95 11.86 -50.27
N GLU A 430 -12.04 10.59 -50.68
CA GLU A 430 -10.88 9.72 -50.85
C GLU A 430 -9.86 10.29 -51.84
N ILE A 431 -10.34 10.80 -52.98
CA ILE A 431 -9.50 11.47 -53.99
C ILE A 431 -8.85 12.72 -53.40
N PHE A 432 -9.61 13.56 -52.68
CA PHE A 432 -9.10 14.77 -52.07
C PHE A 432 -8.01 14.47 -51.04
N ARG A 433 -8.28 13.60 -50.06
CA ARG A 433 -7.29 13.29 -49.00
C ARG A 433 -6.04 12.62 -49.56
N SER A 434 -6.18 11.76 -50.57
CA SER A 434 -5.03 11.13 -51.23
C SER A 434 -4.17 12.12 -52.02
N ALA A 435 -4.73 13.27 -52.42
CA ALA A 435 -3.99 14.34 -53.08
C ALA A 435 -3.23 15.25 -52.10
N CYS A 436 -3.62 15.26 -50.81
CA CYS A 436 -2.92 16.00 -49.75
C CYS A 436 -1.61 15.27 -49.39
N LYS A 437 -0.49 15.70 -49.98
CA LYS A 437 0.82 15.04 -49.76
C LYS A 437 1.38 15.23 -48.36
N ASP A 438 1.21 16.43 -47.80
CA ASP A 438 1.83 16.85 -46.54
C ASP A 438 0.85 16.80 -45.36
N VAL A 439 -0.43 16.46 -45.62
CA VAL A 439 -1.51 16.45 -44.63
C VAL A 439 -2.30 15.15 -44.71
N ASP A 440 -2.25 14.36 -43.65
CA ASP A 440 -3.08 13.17 -43.48
C ASP A 440 -4.45 13.59 -42.91
N VAL A 441 -5.53 13.34 -43.66
CA VAL A 441 -6.90 13.60 -43.18
C VAL A 441 -7.52 12.31 -42.67
N VAL A 442 -7.84 12.28 -41.38
CA VAL A 442 -8.39 11.13 -40.67
C VAL A 442 -9.76 11.48 -40.09
N THR A 443 -10.72 10.57 -40.20
CA THR A 443 -12.07 10.77 -39.64
C THR A 443 -12.21 10.17 -38.25
N PHE A 444 -13.21 10.63 -37.49
CA PHE A 444 -13.47 10.12 -36.14
C PHE A 444 -13.89 8.64 -36.13
N ASP A 445 -14.68 8.22 -37.10
CA ASP A 445 -15.11 6.82 -37.23
C ASP A 445 -13.96 5.90 -37.67
N GLU A 446 -12.98 6.38 -38.45
CA GLU A 446 -11.76 5.63 -38.73
C GLU A 446 -10.92 5.39 -37.46
N LEU A 447 -10.75 6.41 -36.60
CA LEU A 447 -10.06 6.24 -35.31
C LEU A 447 -10.80 5.25 -34.41
N LEU A 448 -12.13 5.36 -34.33
CA LEU A 448 -12.96 4.41 -33.61
C LEU A 448 -12.81 2.99 -34.15
N GLN A 449 -12.77 2.82 -35.47
CA GLN A 449 -12.60 1.52 -36.10
C GLN A 449 -11.23 0.92 -35.80
N LYS A 450 -10.16 1.73 -35.76
CA LYS A 450 -8.83 1.30 -35.32
C LYS A 450 -8.86 0.81 -33.87
N LEU A 451 -9.56 1.50 -32.99
CA LEU A 451 -9.73 1.08 -31.59
C LEU A 451 -10.48 -0.25 -31.46
N ARG A 452 -11.59 -0.41 -32.19
CA ARG A 452 -12.34 -1.67 -32.23
C ARG A 452 -11.50 -2.82 -32.77
N LEU A 453 -10.68 -2.56 -33.80
CA LEU A 453 -9.75 -3.54 -34.33
C LEU A 453 -8.74 -3.96 -33.27
N LEU A 454 -8.14 -3.01 -32.54
CA LEU A 454 -7.23 -3.32 -31.45
C LEU A 454 -7.90 -4.19 -30.37
N LEU A 455 -9.12 -3.83 -29.95
CA LEU A 455 -9.88 -4.62 -28.98
C LEU A 455 -10.17 -6.04 -29.48
N SER A 456 -10.49 -6.21 -30.77
CA SER A 456 -10.73 -7.53 -31.35
C SER A 456 -9.49 -8.44 -31.29
N HIS A 457 -8.29 -7.88 -31.47
CA HIS A 457 -7.03 -8.63 -31.34
C HIS A 457 -6.78 -9.04 -29.89
N LEU A 458 -7.00 -8.13 -28.93
CA LEU A 458 -6.86 -8.44 -27.50
C LEU A 458 -7.86 -9.52 -27.05
N ASN A 459 -9.09 -9.49 -27.57
CA ASN A 459 -10.09 -10.51 -27.31
C ASN A 459 -9.70 -11.87 -27.90
N ALA A 460 -9.22 -11.90 -29.14
CA ALA A 460 -8.76 -13.14 -29.77
C ALA A 460 -7.61 -13.79 -29.00
N GLN A 461 -6.64 -13.00 -28.54
CA GLN A 461 -5.53 -13.48 -27.72
C GLN A 461 -6.01 -14.04 -26.38
N HIS A 462 -6.97 -13.39 -25.73
CA HIS A 462 -7.54 -13.89 -24.48
C HIS A 462 -8.30 -15.21 -24.67
N ASN A 463 -9.13 -15.29 -25.70
CA ASN A 463 -9.91 -16.50 -25.98
C ASN A 463 -9.03 -17.69 -26.35
N ALA A 464 -7.97 -17.47 -27.13
CA ALA A 464 -6.99 -18.51 -27.45
C ALA A 464 -6.29 -19.05 -26.19
N ARG A 465 -5.91 -18.18 -25.26
CA ARG A 465 -5.26 -18.58 -24.00
C ARG A 465 -6.18 -19.37 -23.07
N ASN A 466 -7.45 -18.97 -22.96
CA ASN A 466 -8.42 -19.68 -22.12
C ASN A 466 -8.81 -21.05 -22.69
N ALA A 467 -8.67 -21.27 -24.00
CA ALA A 467 -8.93 -22.56 -24.64
C ALA A 467 -7.81 -23.59 -24.41
N ASP A 468 -6.58 -23.14 -24.10
CA ASP A 468 -5.38 -23.97 -23.89
C ASP A 468 -5.21 -24.47 -22.44
N VAL A 469 -6.15 -24.20 -21.54
CA VAL A 469 -6.16 -24.75 -20.18
C VAL A 469 -7.07 -25.98 -20.17
N PRO A 470 -6.54 -27.22 -20.19
CA PRO A 470 -7.36 -28.40 -19.98
C PRO A 470 -7.85 -28.37 -18.53
N PHE A 471 -9.16 -28.57 -18.36
CA PHE A 471 -9.81 -28.73 -17.06
C PHE A 471 -9.15 -29.80 -16.18
#